data_AF-A0A9E6D0Q0-F1
#
_entry.id   AF-A0A9E6D0Q0-F1
#
_cell.length_a   1.000
_cell.length_b   1.000
_cell.length_c   1.000
_cell.angle_alpha   90.00
_cell.angle_beta   90.00
_cell.angle_gamma   90.00
#
_symmetry.space_group_name_H-M   'P 1'
#
loop_
_entity.id
_entity.type
_entity.pdbx_description
1 polymer ?
#
loop_
_entity_poly.entity_id
_entity_poly.type
_entity_poly.pdbx_seq_one_letter_code
_entity_poly.pdbx_strand_id
1 'polypeptide(L)'
;MKILKRLFVNNIMEEIETLIAKFYLKEEEEVFIYTDELAKMGGAEVKGRMLKLLFEDNEEVQYLAAATLSKIKDNQDILPDFFAAINHPLLRNRNSSLVEALSGFDVSDYFVDILKWYLIGGLKTSAMAKLLLDYTEFNITPRILKKARKHLHHFEYNSPKDDRSELKHYETMEILNDLEALLGGTA
;
A
#
# COMPACT_ATOMS: atom_id res chain seq x y z
N MET A 1 -36.37 -16.63 -1.14
CA MET A 1 -34.91 -16.49 -1.36
C MET A 1 -34.34 -15.12 -0.99
N LYS A 2 -34.99 -13.98 -1.31
CA LYS A 2 -34.49 -12.63 -0.96
C LYS A 2 -34.37 -12.34 0.55
N ILE A 3 -35.31 -12.83 1.36
CA ILE A 3 -35.32 -12.59 2.82
C ILE A 3 -34.17 -13.32 3.52
N LEU A 4 -33.92 -14.59 3.17
CA LEU A 4 -32.82 -15.38 3.72
C LEU A 4 -31.45 -14.78 3.38
N LYS A 5 -31.26 -14.30 2.14
CA LYS A 5 -30.02 -13.59 1.75
C LYS A 5 -29.80 -12.32 2.57
N ARG A 6 -30.87 -11.58 2.87
CA ARG A 6 -30.81 -10.35 3.68
C ARG A 6 -30.46 -10.64 5.14
N LEU A 7 -31.06 -11.67 5.75
CA LEU A 7 -30.76 -12.08 7.12
C LEU A 7 -29.31 -12.56 7.25
N PHE A 8 -28.82 -13.31 6.26
CA PHE A 8 -27.43 -13.77 6.22
C PHE A 8 -26.42 -12.61 6.15
N VAL A 9 -26.65 -11.65 5.26
CA VAL A 9 -25.79 -10.45 5.15
C VAL A 9 -25.82 -9.62 6.44
N ASN A 10 -26.98 -9.46 7.07
CA ASN A 10 -27.07 -8.74 8.34
C ASN A 10 -26.25 -9.40 9.45
N ASN A 11 -26.28 -10.74 9.54
CA ASN A 11 -25.51 -11.48 10.54
C ASN A 11 -23.99 -11.35 10.31
N ILE A 12 -23.54 -11.42 9.05
CA ILE A 12 -22.12 -11.20 8.70
C ILE A 12 -21.69 -9.77 9.06
N MET A 13 -22.52 -8.77 8.75
CA MET A 13 -22.19 -7.39 9.09
C MET A 13 -22.08 -7.16 10.60
N GLU A 14 -22.94 -7.80 11.40
CA GLU A 14 -22.85 -7.74 12.87
C GLU A 14 -21.54 -8.35 13.38
N GLU A 15 -21.11 -9.47 12.82
CA GLU A 15 -19.84 -10.11 13.15
C GLU A 15 -18.63 -9.23 12.77
N ILE A 16 -18.65 -8.65 11.56
CA ILE A 16 -17.62 -7.71 11.09
C ILE A 16 -17.49 -6.51 12.04
N GLU A 17 -18.61 -5.85 12.39
CA GLU A 17 -18.55 -4.69 13.29
C GLU A 17 -18.13 -5.09 14.72
N THR A 18 -18.48 -6.30 15.17
CA THR A 18 -18.03 -6.82 16.48
C THR A 18 -16.52 -6.99 16.52
N LEU A 19 -15.92 -7.52 15.45
CA LEU A 19 -14.47 -7.65 15.34
C LEU A 19 -13.79 -6.28 15.17
N ILE A 20 -14.37 -5.37 14.39
CA ILE A 20 -13.85 -4.00 14.23
C ILE A 20 -13.85 -3.25 15.56
N ALA A 21 -14.88 -3.43 16.40
CA ALA A 21 -14.94 -2.78 17.70
C ALA A 21 -13.72 -3.13 18.57
N LYS A 22 -13.10 -4.30 18.35
CA LYS A 22 -11.89 -4.72 19.06
C LYS A 22 -10.64 -3.92 18.67
N PHE A 23 -10.59 -3.30 17.50
CA PHE A 23 -9.48 -2.42 17.10
C PHE A 23 -9.34 -1.19 18.01
N TYR A 24 -10.38 -0.85 18.76
CA TYR A 24 -10.39 0.31 19.65
C TYR A 24 -10.02 -0.02 21.10
N LEU A 25 -9.74 -1.29 21.42
CA LEU A 25 -9.37 -1.73 22.75
C LEU A 25 -7.86 -1.60 22.94
N LYS A 26 -7.44 -0.74 23.88
CA LYS A 26 -6.03 -0.32 24.06
C LYS A 26 -5.11 -1.38 24.70
N GLU A 27 -5.64 -2.52 25.15
CA GLU A 27 -4.93 -3.39 26.11
C GLU A 27 -4.56 -4.78 25.61
N GLU A 28 -4.88 -5.16 24.37
CA GLU A 28 -4.70 -6.55 23.94
C GLU A 28 -3.50 -6.74 23.00
N GLU A 29 -2.52 -7.54 23.44
CA GLU A 29 -1.54 -8.21 22.56
C GLU A 29 -2.24 -9.03 21.44
N GLU A 30 -3.55 -9.26 21.57
CA GLU A 30 -4.40 -10.06 20.70
C GLU A 30 -5.09 -9.27 19.57
N VAL A 31 -4.91 -7.95 19.43
CA VAL A 31 -5.64 -7.19 18.37
C VAL A 31 -5.33 -7.70 16.95
N PHE A 32 -4.14 -8.25 16.74
CA PHE A 32 -3.76 -8.89 15.48
C PHE A 32 -4.55 -10.18 15.18
N ILE A 33 -5.08 -10.88 16.19
CA ILE A 33 -5.96 -12.05 16.00
C ILE A 33 -7.21 -11.62 15.23
N TYR A 34 -7.80 -10.46 15.59
CA TYR A 34 -8.98 -9.96 14.89
C TYR A 34 -8.66 -9.52 13.45
N THR A 35 -7.44 -9.04 13.17
CA THR A 35 -7.01 -8.80 11.78
C THR A 35 -6.96 -10.10 10.98
N ASP A 36 -6.47 -11.18 11.57
CA ASP A 36 -6.38 -12.49 10.92
C ASP A 36 -7.78 -13.10 10.72
N GLU A 37 -8.68 -12.93 11.68
CA GLU A 37 -10.07 -13.37 11.56
C GLU A 37 -10.81 -12.63 10.44
N LEU A 38 -10.75 -11.30 10.43
CA LEU A 38 -11.33 -10.48 9.36
C LEU A 38 -10.72 -10.82 7.99
N ALA A 39 -9.40 -11.02 7.92
CA ALA A 39 -8.73 -11.39 6.68
C ALA A 39 -9.18 -12.76 6.16
N LYS A 40 -9.39 -13.75 7.05
CA LYS A 40 -9.93 -15.07 6.71
C LYS A 40 -11.39 -14.99 6.26
N MET A 41 -12.20 -14.13 6.86
CA MET A 41 -13.57 -13.88 6.41
C MET A 41 -13.57 -13.31 4.99
N GLY A 42 -12.72 -12.31 4.72
CA GLY A 42 -12.57 -11.69 3.41
C GLY A 42 -13.91 -11.21 2.83
N GLY A 43 -14.06 -11.33 1.51
CA GLY A 43 -15.31 -10.94 0.84
C GLY A 43 -15.50 -9.42 0.72
N ALA A 44 -16.53 -9.03 -0.04
CA ALA A 44 -16.75 -7.64 -0.40
C ALA A 44 -17.11 -6.76 0.80
N GLU A 45 -17.80 -7.33 1.79
CA GLU A 45 -18.23 -6.66 3.00
C GLU A 45 -17.04 -6.26 3.88
N VAL A 46 -16.10 -7.19 4.15
CA VAL A 46 -14.88 -6.89 4.92
C VAL A 46 -14.02 -5.88 4.16
N LYS A 47 -13.74 -6.15 2.87
CA LYS A 47 -12.93 -5.26 2.03
C LYS A 47 -13.50 -3.84 2.03
N GLY A 48 -14.80 -3.70 1.78
CA GLY A 48 -15.50 -2.42 1.77
C GLY A 48 -15.50 -1.71 3.13
N ARG A 49 -15.55 -2.45 4.23
CA ARG A 49 -15.45 -1.87 5.57
C ARG A 49 -14.04 -1.43 5.92
N MET A 50 -13.02 -2.24 5.64
CA MET A 50 -11.62 -1.89 5.87
C MET A 50 -11.19 -0.68 5.03
N LEU A 51 -11.60 -0.59 3.76
CA LEU A 51 -11.32 0.58 2.92
C LEU A 51 -11.85 1.89 3.51
N LYS A 52 -13.03 1.86 4.15
CA LYS A 52 -13.56 3.04 4.87
C LYS A 52 -12.70 3.39 6.10
N LEU A 53 -12.24 2.38 6.84
CA LEU A 53 -11.41 2.58 8.03
C LEU A 53 -10.02 3.15 7.72
N LEU A 54 -9.56 3.07 6.47
CA LEU A 54 -8.32 3.75 6.05
C LEU A 54 -8.38 5.27 6.23
N PHE A 55 -9.58 5.85 6.36
CA PHE A 55 -9.78 7.29 6.54
C PHE A 55 -10.12 7.68 7.99
N GLU A 56 -10.01 6.75 8.94
CA GLU A 56 -10.21 7.05 10.36
C GLU A 56 -9.11 7.96 10.91
N ASP A 57 -9.50 8.83 11.84
CA ASP A 57 -8.55 9.70 12.53
C ASP A 57 -7.63 8.93 13.48
N ASN A 58 -8.06 7.75 13.95
CA ASN A 58 -7.23 6.88 14.78
C ASN A 58 -6.20 6.13 13.92
N GLU A 59 -4.92 6.48 14.07
CA GLU A 59 -3.78 5.88 13.33
C GLU A 59 -3.65 4.36 13.56
N GLU A 60 -3.97 3.88 14.76
CA GLU A 60 -3.90 2.45 15.09
C GLU A 60 -4.98 1.67 14.34
N VAL A 61 -6.21 2.19 14.33
CA VAL A 61 -7.33 1.59 13.57
C VAL A 61 -7.05 1.60 12.07
N GLN A 62 -6.51 2.70 11.55
CA GLN A 62 -6.09 2.82 10.16
C GLN A 62 -5.01 1.77 9.81
N TYR A 63 -4.02 1.59 10.70
CA TYR A 63 -2.98 0.58 10.54
C TYR A 63 -3.55 -0.84 10.51
N LEU A 64 -4.42 -1.18 11.48
CA LEU A 64 -5.06 -2.49 11.56
C LEU A 64 -5.96 -2.77 10.35
N ALA A 65 -6.66 -1.76 9.83
CA ALA A 65 -7.44 -1.87 8.60
C ALA A 65 -6.54 -2.15 7.37
N ALA A 66 -5.43 -1.42 7.23
CA ALA A 66 -4.47 -1.65 6.16
C ALA A 66 -3.83 -3.05 6.25
N ALA A 67 -3.43 -3.47 7.45
CA ALA A 67 -2.89 -4.81 7.72
C ALA A 67 -3.90 -5.93 7.46
N THR A 68 -5.19 -5.69 7.73
CA THR A 68 -6.25 -6.64 7.41
C THR A 68 -6.38 -6.81 5.89
N LEU A 69 -6.41 -5.70 5.13
CA LEU A 69 -6.51 -5.74 3.67
C LEU A 69 -5.32 -6.44 3.01
N SER A 70 -4.11 -6.25 3.53
CA SER A 70 -2.91 -6.92 3.00
C SER A 70 -2.89 -8.42 3.25
N LYS A 71 -3.62 -8.91 4.25
CA LYS A 71 -3.73 -10.35 4.58
C LYS A 71 -4.87 -11.08 3.86
N ILE A 72 -5.80 -10.36 3.23
CA ILE A 72 -6.89 -10.97 2.47
C ILE A 72 -6.32 -11.64 1.21
N LYS A 73 -6.56 -12.95 1.05
CA LYS A 73 -5.98 -13.76 -0.03
C LYS A 73 -6.34 -13.26 -1.45
N ASP A 74 -7.54 -12.73 -1.63
CA ASP A 74 -8.08 -12.27 -2.91
C ASP A 74 -8.19 -10.74 -2.97
N ASN A 75 -7.21 -10.00 -2.42
CA ASN A 75 -7.25 -8.54 -2.27
C ASN A 75 -6.92 -7.72 -3.54
N GLN A 76 -6.54 -8.36 -4.65
CA GLN A 76 -6.09 -7.62 -5.83
C GLN A 76 -7.19 -6.74 -6.46
N ASP A 77 -8.46 -7.11 -6.29
CA ASP A 77 -9.62 -6.36 -6.77
C ASP A 77 -9.73 -4.95 -6.15
N ILE A 78 -9.23 -4.76 -4.93
CA ILE A 78 -9.27 -3.46 -4.22
C ILE A 78 -7.98 -2.65 -4.35
N LEU A 79 -6.96 -3.17 -5.04
CA LEU A 79 -5.69 -2.46 -5.20
C LEU A 79 -5.87 -1.04 -5.79
N PRO A 80 -6.76 -0.79 -6.77
CA PRO A 80 -7.01 0.56 -7.27
C PRO A 80 -7.53 1.52 -6.19
N ASP A 81 -8.48 1.08 -5.36
CA ASP A 81 -9.03 1.89 -4.26
C ASP A 81 -7.98 2.13 -3.17
N PHE A 82 -7.14 1.13 -2.91
CA PHE A 82 -6.05 1.23 -1.96
C PHE A 82 -4.96 2.22 -2.41
N PHE A 83 -4.59 2.19 -3.70
CA PHE A 83 -3.72 3.21 -4.31
C PHE A 83 -4.34 4.61 -4.26
N ALA A 84 -5.65 4.72 -4.48
CA ALA A 84 -6.35 5.99 -4.35
C ALA A 84 -6.27 6.53 -2.91
N ALA A 85 -6.39 5.66 -1.89
CA ALA A 85 -6.21 6.03 -0.49
C ALA A 85 -4.79 6.51 -0.18
N ILE A 86 -3.74 5.79 -0.63
CA ILE A 86 -2.34 6.21 -0.41
C ILE A 86 -2.07 7.62 -0.95
N ASN A 87 -2.64 7.94 -2.11
CA ASN A 87 -2.47 9.23 -2.77
C ASN A 87 -3.46 10.30 -2.28
N HIS A 88 -4.36 9.97 -1.35
CA HIS A 88 -5.39 10.89 -0.91
C HIS A 88 -4.79 12.04 -0.08
N PRO A 89 -5.16 13.32 -0.35
CA PRO A 89 -4.59 14.46 0.35
C PRO A 89 -4.72 14.42 1.88
N LEU A 90 -5.85 13.91 2.39
CA LEU A 90 -6.08 13.75 3.84
C LEU A 90 -5.08 12.79 4.50
N LEU A 91 -4.56 11.82 3.74
CA LEU A 91 -3.67 10.79 4.26
C LEU A 91 -2.19 11.09 3.99
N ARG A 92 -1.84 12.22 3.34
CA ARG A 92 -0.48 12.52 2.88
C ARG A 92 0.60 12.38 3.95
N ASN A 93 0.28 12.68 5.22
CA ASN A 93 1.22 12.60 6.34
C ASN A 93 1.10 11.30 7.16
N ARG A 94 0.15 10.43 6.81
CA ARG A 94 -0.22 9.20 7.53
C ARG A 94 -0.36 7.97 6.64
N ASN A 95 0.09 8.06 5.38
CA ASN A 95 -0.04 6.98 4.40
C ASN A 95 1.10 5.95 4.47
N SER A 96 2.04 6.06 5.41
CA SER A 96 3.18 5.14 5.47
C SER A 96 2.77 3.71 5.78
N SER A 97 1.79 3.50 6.67
CA SER A 97 1.23 2.18 6.98
C SER A 97 0.48 1.58 5.78
N LEU A 98 -0.15 2.41 4.96
CA LEU A 98 -0.77 1.96 3.72
C LEU A 98 0.30 1.51 2.71
N VAL A 99 1.39 2.26 2.55
CA VAL A 99 2.50 1.82 1.68
C VAL A 99 3.14 0.53 2.19
N GLU A 100 3.34 0.38 3.50
CA GLU A 100 3.84 -0.87 4.10
C GLU A 100 2.93 -2.07 3.78
N ALA A 101 1.61 -1.88 3.90
CA ALA A 101 0.62 -2.91 3.61
C ALA A 101 0.60 -3.37 2.15
N LEU A 102 1.18 -2.61 1.20
CA LEU A 102 1.34 -3.08 -0.18
C LEU A 102 2.19 -4.33 -0.32
N SER A 103 3.00 -4.68 0.68
CA SER A 103 3.73 -5.95 0.72
C SER A 103 2.83 -7.21 0.69
N GLY A 104 1.54 -7.07 1.04
CA GLY A 104 0.55 -8.14 0.92
C GLY A 104 -0.25 -8.14 -0.38
N PHE A 105 0.10 -7.29 -1.34
CA PHE A 105 -0.53 -7.22 -2.66
C PHE A 105 0.46 -7.60 -3.76
N ASP A 106 -0.05 -8.01 -4.92
CA ASP A 106 0.78 -8.09 -6.12
C ASP A 106 0.93 -6.68 -6.72
N VAL A 107 2.11 -6.10 -6.52
CA VAL A 107 2.48 -4.76 -7.01
C VAL A 107 3.53 -4.79 -8.13
N SER A 108 3.74 -5.95 -8.77
CA SER A 108 4.75 -6.17 -9.81
C SER A 108 4.64 -5.20 -11.00
N ASP A 109 3.45 -4.69 -11.31
CA ASP A 109 3.20 -3.72 -12.38
C ASP A 109 3.30 -2.24 -11.95
N TYR A 110 3.57 -1.95 -10.67
CA TYR A 110 3.43 -0.62 -10.08
C TYR A 110 4.76 0.08 -9.73
N PHE A 111 5.86 -0.36 -10.35
CA PHE A 111 7.20 0.20 -10.13
C PHE A 111 7.25 1.73 -10.13
N VAL A 112 6.63 2.38 -11.12
CA VAL A 112 6.68 3.85 -11.27
C VAL A 112 5.97 4.56 -10.12
N ASP A 113 4.86 4.01 -9.64
CA ASP A 113 4.08 4.63 -8.56
C ASP A 113 4.79 4.49 -7.22
N ILE A 114 5.37 3.31 -6.95
CA ILE A 114 6.20 3.08 -5.77
C ILE A 114 7.45 3.98 -5.80
N LEU A 115 8.10 4.10 -6.96
CA LEU A 115 9.24 4.99 -7.13
C LEU A 115 8.88 6.45 -6.83
N LYS A 116 7.70 6.91 -7.25
CA LYS A 116 7.24 8.27 -6.90
C LYS A 116 7.12 8.44 -5.39
N TRP A 117 6.54 7.49 -4.67
CA TRP A 117 6.44 7.58 -3.21
C TRP A 117 7.82 7.55 -2.53
N TYR A 118 8.76 6.79 -3.05
CA TYR A 118 10.16 6.85 -2.60
C TYR A 118 10.76 8.25 -2.81
N LEU A 119 10.59 8.84 -3.99
CA LEU A 119 11.16 10.15 -4.32
C LEU A 119 10.53 11.28 -3.49
N ILE A 120 9.20 11.41 -3.49
CA ILE A 120 8.51 12.60 -2.95
C ILE A 120 7.72 12.39 -1.66
N GLY A 121 7.69 11.16 -1.12
CA GLY A 121 6.97 10.84 0.11
C GLY A 121 7.63 11.42 1.38
N GLY A 122 6.88 11.41 2.48
CA GLY A 122 7.42 11.65 3.82
C GLY A 122 8.53 10.65 4.19
N LEU A 123 9.23 10.84 5.30
CA LEU A 123 10.33 9.95 5.72
C LEU A 123 9.92 8.48 5.78
N LYS A 124 8.85 8.18 6.52
CA LYS A 124 8.33 6.80 6.67
C LYS A 124 7.81 6.24 5.34
N THR A 125 7.03 7.03 4.59
CA THR A 125 6.50 6.63 3.27
C THR A 125 7.61 6.32 2.28
N SER A 126 8.68 7.14 2.26
CA SER A 126 9.85 6.91 1.41
C SER A 126 10.54 5.60 1.80
N ALA A 127 10.74 5.36 3.10
CA ALA A 127 11.39 4.14 3.57
C ALA A 127 10.60 2.87 3.19
N MET A 128 9.28 2.88 3.38
CA MET A 128 8.43 1.74 2.99
C MET A 128 8.41 1.52 1.47
N ALA A 129 8.37 2.61 0.70
CA ALA A 129 8.49 2.51 -0.76
C ALA A 129 9.84 1.93 -1.20
N LYS A 130 10.94 2.30 -0.53
CA LYS A 130 12.28 1.73 -0.82
C LYS A 130 12.32 0.23 -0.56
N LEU A 131 11.73 -0.24 0.54
CA LEU A 131 11.63 -1.68 0.81
C LEU A 131 10.89 -2.41 -0.31
N LEU A 132 9.77 -1.85 -0.80
CA LEU A 132 9.09 -2.43 -1.95
C LEU A 132 9.96 -2.43 -3.21
N LEU A 133 10.70 -1.34 -3.48
CA LEU A 133 11.61 -1.27 -4.62
C LEU A 133 12.72 -2.32 -4.56
N ASP A 134 13.21 -2.64 -3.35
CA ASP A 134 14.33 -3.56 -3.14
C ASP A 134 13.92 -5.02 -3.16
N TYR A 135 12.70 -5.34 -2.70
CA TYR A 135 12.28 -6.72 -2.47
C TYR A 135 11.16 -7.22 -3.40
N THR A 136 10.60 -6.35 -4.25
CA THR A 136 9.59 -6.76 -5.24
C THR A 136 10.24 -7.06 -6.58
N GLU A 137 9.89 -8.20 -7.18
CA GLU A 137 10.20 -8.48 -8.57
C GLU A 137 9.19 -7.75 -9.48
N PHE A 138 9.67 -6.71 -10.17
CA PHE A 138 8.82 -5.89 -11.04
C PHE A 138 8.83 -6.37 -12.48
N ASN A 139 7.67 -6.24 -13.14
CA ASN A 139 7.54 -6.43 -14.59
C ASN A 139 8.10 -5.22 -15.34
N ILE A 140 9.42 -5.13 -15.44
CA ILE A 140 10.10 -3.99 -16.04
C ILE A 140 10.11 -4.07 -17.57
N THR A 141 9.80 -2.94 -18.21
CA THR A 141 9.89 -2.76 -19.66
C THR A 141 10.64 -1.47 -19.98
N PRO A 142 11.19 -1.30 -21.20
CA PRO A 142 11.81 -0.04 -21.61
C PRO A 142 10.90 1.18 -21.45
N ARG A 143 9.58 1.00 -21.63
CA ARG A 143 8.58 2.05 -21.42
C ARG A 143 8.48 2.46 -19.95
N ILE A 144 8.52 1.50 -19.02
CA ILE A 144 8.49 1.74 -17.58
C ILE A 144 9.75 2.52 -17.16
N LEU A 145 10.94 2.09 -17.60
CA LEU A 145 12.20 2.79 -17.31
C LEU A 145 12.20 4.22 -17.83
N LYS A 146 11.74 4.45 -19.07
CA LYS A 146 11.59 5.80 -19.63
C LYS A 146 10.69 6.68 -18.77
N LYS A 147 9.59 6.12 -18.24
CA LYS A 147 8.65 6.84 -17.38
C LYS A 147 9.25 7.13 -15.99
N ALA A 148 9.96 6.18 -15.42
CA ALA A 148 10.67 6.33 -14.16
C ALA A 148 11.77 7.40 -14.23
N ARG A 149 12.61 7.40 -15.29
CA ARG A 149 13.61 8.45 -15.55
C ARG A 149 12.99 9.84 -15.64
N LYS A 150 11.80 9.96 -16.26
CA LYS A 150 11.06 11.23 -16.29
C LYS A 150 10.67 11.72 -14.88
N HIS A 151 10.27 10.82 -13.99
CA HIS A 151 9.94 11.18 -12.60
C HIS A 151 11.18 11.53 -11.78
N LEU A 152 12.30 10.81 -11.98
CA LEU A 152 13.59 11.15 -11.37
C LEU A 152 14.06 12.55 -11.82
N HIS A 153 14.03 12.82 -13.13
CA HIS A 153 14.35 14.14 -13.68
C HIS A 153 13.46 15.21 -13.04
N HIS A 154 12.14 15.03 -13.01
CA HIS A 154 11.24 15.98 -12.35
C HIS A 154 11.60 16.21 -10.87
N PHE A 155 11.96 15.14 -10.14
CA PHE A 155 12.42 15.25 -8.76
C PHE A 155 13.70 16.09 -8.64
N GLU A 156 14.71 15.86 -9.49
CA GLU A 156 15.96 16.63 -9.46
C GLU A 156 15.77 18.14 -9.58
N TYR A 157 14.84 18.59 -10.44
CA TYR A 157 14.59 20.03 -10.64
C TYR A 157 13.76 20.66 -9.52
N ASN A 158 12.91 19.89 -8.84
CA ASN A 158 11.93 20.43 -7.89
C ASN A 158 12.28 20.15 -6.42
N SER A 159 13.25 19.28 -6.17
CA SER A 159 13.67 18.93 -4.81
C SER A 159 14.66 19.93 -4.23
N PRO A 160 14.70 20.05 -2.89
CA PRO A 160 15.78 20.74 -2.20
C PRO A 160 17.15 20.20 -2.62
N LYS A 161 18.16 21.07 -2.64
CA LYS A 161 19.55 20.67 -2.88
C LYS A 161 20.19 20.33 -1.54
N ASP A 162 19.74 19.23 -0.96
CA ASP A 162 20.21 18.68 0.31
C ASP A 162 20.69 17.23 0.14
N ASP A 163 21.49 16.75 1.10
CA ASP A 163 22.08 15.40 1.10
C ASP A 163 21.02 14.31 0.91
N ARG A 164 19.82 14.51 1.44
CA ARG A 164 18.71 13.55 1.33
C ARG A 164 18.21 13.44 -0.10
N SER A 165 18.08 14.56 -0.80
CA SER A 165 17.62 14.57 -2.19
C SER A 165 18.71 14.06 -3.13
N GLU A 166 19.97 14.36 -2.84
CA GLU A 166 21.12 13.82 -3.57
C GLU A 166 21.22 12.30 -3.41
N LEU A 167 21.07 11.77 -2.19
CA LEU A 167 21.04 10.34 -1.94
C LEU A 167 19.92 9.64 -2.72
N LYS A 168 18.69 10.18 -2.67
CA LYS A 168 17.55 9.63 -3.42
C LYS A 168 17.79 9.61 -4.92
N HIS A 169 18.44 10.65 -5.45
CA HIS A 169 18.82 10.70 -6.85
C HIS A 169 19.81 9.59 -7.19
N TYR A 170 20.90 9.48 -6.43
CA TYR A 170 21.92 8.46 -6.62
C TYR A 170 21.35 7.05 -6.58
N GLU A 171 20.61 6.71 -5.52
CA GLU A 171 20.00 5.38 -5.35
C GLU A 171 19.02 5.05 -6.48
N THR A 172 18.18 6.01 -6.87
CA THR A 172 17.24 5.78 -7.99
C THR A 172 17.97 5.59 -9.31
N MET A 173 19.02 6.38 -9.56
CA MET A 173 19.78 6.28 -10.80
C MET A 173 20.49 4.92 -10.89
N GLU A 174 21.05 4.42 -9.79
CA GLU A 174 21.63 3.08 -9.69
C GLU A 174 20.59 2.00 -10.02
N ILE A 175 19.43 2.01 -9.34
CA ILE A 175 18.32 1.08 -9.61
C ILE A 175 17.93 1.08 -11.09
N LEU A 176 17.76 2.27 -11.70
CA LEU A 176 17.33 2.36 -13.10
C LEU A 176 18.39 1.87 -14.08
N ASN A 177 19.66 2.06 -13.77
CA ASN A 177 20.76 1.58 -14.61
C ASN A 177 20.91 0.07 -14.54
N ASP A 178 20.78 -0.51 -13.34
CA ASP A 178 20.81 -1.97 -13.16
C ASP A 178 19.65 -2.65 -13.90
N LEU A 179 18.44 -2.10 -13.77
CA LEU A 179 17.27 -2.60 -14.49
C LEU A 179 17.41 -2.47 -16.01
N GLU A 180 18.03 -1.40 -16.51
CA GLU A 180 18.31 -1.23 -17.93
C GLU A 180 19.35 -2.25 -18.44
N ALA A 181 20.40 -2.50 -17.65
CA ALA A 181 21.41 -3.50 -17.96
C ALA A 181 20.81 -4.91 -18.03
N LEU A 182 19.89 -5.26 -17.12
CA LEU A 182 19.17 -6.54 -17.14
C LEU A 182 18.34 -6.72 -18.41
N LEU A 183 17.69 -5.66 -18.91
CA LEU A 183 16.97 -5.73 -20.18
C LEU A 183 17.92 -5.82 -21.39
N GLY A 184 19.04 -5.11 -21.37
CA GLY A 184 20.04 -5.09 -22.44
C GLY A 184 20.91 -6.36 -22.52
N GLY A 185 21.00 -7.13 -21.42
CA GLY A 185 21.71 -8.41 -21.33
C GLY A 185 20.96 -9.62 -21.92
N THR A 186 19.82 -9.39 -22.58
CA THR A 186 19.06 -10.42 -23.32
C THR A 186 19.26 -10.25 -24.83
N ALA A 187 20.50 -10.40 -25.28
CA ALA A 187 20.86 -10.48 -26.71
C ALA A 187 21.62 -11.77 -27.01
#